data_AF-A0A949WT55-F1
#
_entry.id   AF-A0A949WT55-F1
#
_cell.length_a   1.000
_cell.length_b   1.000
_cell.length_c   1.000
_cell.angle_alpha   90.00
_cell.angle_beta   90.00
_cell.angle_gamma   90.00
#
_symmetry.space_group_name_H-M   'P 1'
#
loop_
_entity.id
_entity.type
_entity.pdbx_description
1 polymer ?
#
loop_
_entity_poly.entity_id
_entity_poly.type
_entity_poly.pdbx_seq_one_letter_code
_entity_poly.pdbx_strand_id
1 'polypeptide(L)'
;MKKYYCCIKEYLNSTTIAVKALIIIGFVALTETFLTIFFDSSNQNSPSDVAIRSIMSNIFGFIFGTQTTENSNISNKNLQTITACIVAAICLLITIAVHWLGLDQNGSSIVEIRNLLFASVGFLLGRAKS
;
A
#
# COMPACT_ATOMS: atom_id res chain seq x y z
N MET A 1 -7.05 23.30 -6.05
CA MET A 1 -7.20 22.03 -6.81
C MET A 1 -6.30 21.92 -8.05
N LYS A 2 -6.20 22.92 -8.96
CA LYS A 2 -5.31 22.87 -10.15
C LYS A 2 -3.82 22.59 -9.84
N LYS A 3 -3.29 23.12 -8.73
CA LYS A 3 -1.89 22.95 -8.32
C LYS A 3 -1.56 21.49 -7.91
N TYR A 4 -2.51 20.79 -7.29
CA TYR A 4 -2.37 19.38 -6.90
C TYR A 4 -2.35 18.44 -8.11
N TYR A 5 -3.22 18.68 -9.10
CA TYR A 5 -3.22 17.92 -10.36
C TYR A 5 -1.95 18.13 -11.18
N CYS A 6 -1.41 19.35 -11.21
CA CYS A 6 -0.13 19.63 -11.85
C CYS A 6 1.01 18.85 -11.17
N CYS A 7 1.03 18.88 -9.84
CA CYS A 7 1.98 18.11 -9.04
C CYS A 7 1.87 16.61 -9.36
N ILE A 8 0.67 16.02 -9.37
CA ILE A 8 0.44 14.59 -9.69
C ILE A 8 0.83 14.23 -11.13
N LYS A 9 0.64 15.14 -12.09
CA LYS A 9 1.01 14.92 -13.50
C LYS A 9 2.53 14.94 -13.69
N GLU A 10 3.21 15.87 -13.02
CA GLU A 10 4.68 15.96 -12.99
C GLU A 10 5.31 14.81 -12.18
N TYR A 11 4.62 14.37 -11.12
CA TYR A 11 4.90 13.21 -10.25
C TYR A 11 4.91 11.87 -10.99
N LEU A 12 4.01 11.67 -11.96
CA LEU A 12 4.09 10.53 -12.86
C LEU A 12 5.25 10.71 -13.85
N ASN A 13 5.46 11.88 -14.44
CA ASN A 13 6.34 12.00 -15.60
C ASN A 13 7.82 11.62 -15.36
N SER A 14 8.30 11.72 -14.11
CA SER A 14 9.69 11.39 -13.72
C SER A 14 9.97 9.90 -13.47
N THR A 15 9.00 9.01 -13.68
CA THR A 15 9.07 7.59 -13.29
C THR A 15 8.89 6.67 -14.50
N THR A 16 9.62 5.55 -14.54
CA THR A 16 9.50 4.53 -15.60
C THR A 16 8.06 4.04 -15.74
N ILE A 17 7.60 3.81 -16.97
CA ILE A 17 6.25 3.30 -17.28
C ILE A 17 5.89 2.06 -16.46
N ALA A 18 6.85 1.16 -16.25
CA ALA A 18 6.67 -0.04 -15.41
C ALA A 18 6.30 0.30 -13.96
N VAL A 19 7.02 1.24 -13.33
CA VAL A 19 6.75 1.63 -11.93
C VAL A 19 5.38 2.33 -11.81
N LYS A 20 4.97 3.11 -12.81
CA LYS A 20 3.61 3.68 -12.85
C LYS A 20 2.54 2.59 -12.88
N ALA A 21 2.73 1.59 -13.75
CA ALA A 21 1.81 0.47 -13.86
C ALA A 21 1.76 -0.32 -12.56
N LEU A 22 2.91 -0.58 -11.92
CA LEU A 22 2.97 -1.26 -10.62
C LEU A 22 2.22 -0.49 -9.53
N ILE A 23 2.38 0.84 -9.43
CA ILE A 23 1.64 1.64 -8.46
C ILE A 23 0.12 1.50 -8.68
N ILE A 24 -0.34 1.60 -9.93
CA ILE A 24 -1.76 1.44 -10.25
C ILE A 24 -2.25 0.03 -9.87
N ILE A 25 -1.52 -1.02 -10.26
CA ILE A 25 -1.88 -2.42 -9.94
C ILE A 25 -1.88 -2.63 -8.41
N GLY A 26 -0.92 -2.07 -7.69
CA GLY A 26 -0.85 -2.14 -6.22
C GLY A 26 -2.07 -1.51 -5.55
N PHE A 27 -2.53 -0.35 -6.01
CA PHE A 27 -3.74 0.29 -5.49
C PHE A 27 -5.02 -0.47 -5.87
N VAL A 28 -5.07 -1.09 -7.04
CA VAL A 28 -6.20 -1.96 -7.42
C VAL A 28 -6.25 -3.18 -6.49
N ALA A 29 -5.10 -3.83 -6.24
CA ALA A 29 -5.00 -4.96 -5.32
C ALA A 29 -5.37 -4.57 -3.88
N LEU A 30 -4.90 -3.40 -3.41
CA LEU A 30 -5.27 -2.86 -2.09
C LEU A 30 -6.78 -2.63 -1.97
N THR A 31 -7.41 -2.15 -3.04
CA THR A 31 -8.85 -1.91 -3.08
C THR A 31 -9.63 -3.22 -3.04
N GLU A 32 -9.17 -4.26 -3.73
CA GLU A 32 -9.78 -5.59 -3.66
C GLU A 32 -9.63 -6.18 -2.26
N THR A 33 -8.44 -6.13 -1.66
CA THR A 33 -8.21 -6.65 -0.30
C THR A 33 -9.07 -5.91 0.72
N PHE A 34 -9.28 -4.60 0.54
CA PHE A 34 -10.26 -3.84 1.29
C PHE A 34 -11.68 -4.41 1.12
N LEU A 35 -12.17 -4.58 -0.11
CA LEU A 35 -13.52 -5.11 -0.34
C LEU A 35 -13.70 -6.50 0.29
N THR A 36 -12.71 -7.38 0.21
CA THR A 36 -12.79 -8.73 0.79
C THR A 36 -12.94 -8.69 2.31
N ILE A 37 -12.29 -7.75 3.00
CA ILE A 37 -12.44 -7.59 4.46
C ILE A 37 -13.89 -7.25 4.85
N PHE A 38 -14.52 -6.32 4.13
CA PHE A 38 -15.85 -5.79 4.49
C PHE A 38 -17.02 -6.60 3.92
N PHE A 39 -16.86 -7.22 2.75
CA PHE A 39 -17.97 -7.86 2.03
C PHE A 39 -17.86 -9.38 1.95
N ASP A 40 -16.67 -9.97 2.10
CA ASP A 40 -16.47 -11.42 2.02
C ASP A 40 -15.54 -11.94 3.12
N SER A 41 -15.85 -11.57 4.37
CA SER A 41 -15.03 -11.92 5.54
C SER A 41 -14.92 -13.44 5.76
N SER A 42 -15.83 -14.23 5.17
CA SER A 42 -15.87 -15.69 5.25
C SER A 42 -14.88 -16.42 4.33
N ASN A 43 -14.43 -15.80 3.23
CA ASN A 43 -13.66 -16.47 2.17
C ASN A 43 -12.25 -15.87 1.94
N GLN A 44 -11.64 -15.34 3.00
CA GLN A 44 -10.31 -14.72 2.98
C GLN A 44 -9.13 -15.69 2.69
N ASN A 45 -9.41 -16.98 2.49
CA ASN A 45 -8.40 -18.00 2.19
C ASN A 45 -8.56 -18.59 0.79
N SER A 46 -9.39 -17.97 -0.07
CA SER A 46 -9.49 -18.40 -1.44
C SER A 46 -8.12 -18.27 -2.15
N PRO A 47 -7.74 -19.19 -3.05
CA PRO A 47 -6.46 -19.11 -3.75
C PRO A 47 -6.26 -17.78 -4.51
N SER A 48 -7.34 -17.19 -5.00
CA SER A 48 -7.33 -15.90 -5.68
C SER A 48 -7.04 -14.73 -4.73
N ASP A 49 -7.70 -14.66 -3.57
CA ASP A 49 -7.42 -13.64 -2.55
C ASP A 49 -5.96 -13.72 -2.08
N VAL A 50 -5.46 -14.93 -1.85
CA VAL A 50 -4.05 -15.16 -1.47
C VAL A 50 -3.10 -14.62 -2.54
N ALA A 51 -3.39 -14.87 -3.81
CA ALA A 51 -2.58 -14.36 -4.92
C ALA A 51 -2.62 -12.82 -5.01
N ILE A 52 -3.79 -12.21 -4.85
CA ILE A 52 -3.95 -10.74 -4.91
C ILE A 52 -3.18 -10.08 -3.77
N ARG A 53 -3.28 -10.61 -2.54
CA ARG A 53 -2.52 -10.13 -1.38
C ARG A 53 -1.02 -10.28 -1.55
N SER A 54 -0.57 -11.41 -2.10
CA SER A 54 0.85 -11.62 -2.38
C SER A 54 1.39 -10.62 -3.41
N ILE A 55 0.62 -10.35 -4.47
CA ILE A 55 0.97 -9.33 -5.47
C ILE A 55 1.01 -7.93 -4.83
N MET A 56 0.01 -7.59 -4.02
CA MET A 56 -0.05 -6.31 -3.29
C MET A 56 1.22 -6.10 -2.46
N SER A 57 1.59 -7.08 -1.63
CA SER A 57 2.74 -6.97 -0.73
C SER A 57 4.07 -6.95 -1.48
N ASN A 58 4.18 -7.68 -2.59
CA ASN A 58 5.36 -7.59 -3.46
C ASN A 58 5.51 -6.21 -4.09
N ILE A 59 4.42 -5.61 -4.58
CA ILE A 59 4.44 -4.29 -5.21
C ILE A 59 4.80 -3.21 -4.19
N PHE A 60 4.14 -3.17 -3.04
CA PHE A 60 4.43 -2.15 -2.03
C PHE A 60 5.77 -2.39 -1.35
N GLY A 61 6.18 -3.65 -1.14
CA GLY A 61 7.53 -4.00 -0.71
C GLY A 61 8.60 -3.51 -1.69
N PHE A 62 8.36 -3.62 -3.01
CA PHE A 62 9.23 -3.02 -4.02
C PHE A 62 9.25 -1.48 -3.94
N ILE A 63 8.09 -0.84 -3.78
CA ILE A 63 7.99 0.63 -3.75
C ILE A 63 8.68 1.23 -2.52
N PHE A 64 8.54 0.61 -1.35
CA PHE A 64 9.15 1.07 -0.12
C PHE A 64 10.62 0.64 0.00
N GLY A 65 11.04 -0.37 -0.77
CA GLY A 65 12.34 -1.00 -0.58
C GLY A 65 12.40 -1.82 0.71
N THR A 66 13.54 -2.44 0.98
CA THR A 66 13.78 -3.01 2.31
C THR A 66 13.83 -1.86 3.32
N GLN A 67 13.40 -2.11 4.58
CA GLN A 67 13.25 -1.09 5.64
C GLN A 67 14.51 -0.23 5.96
N THR A 68 15.63 -0.46 5.27
CA THR A 68 16.94 0.13 5.52
C THR A 68 17.70 0.57 4.25
N THR A 69 17.21 0.30 3.04
CA THR A 69 17.87 0.75 1.79
C THR A 69 16.85 1.22 0.76
N GLU A 70 16.98 2.48 0.36
CA GLU A 70 16.15 3.08 -0.68
C GLU A 70 16.20 2.25 -1.97
N ASN A 71 15.06 2.07 -2.62
CA ASN A 71 15.03 1.45 -3.93
C ASN A 71 15.66 2.41 -4.96
N SER A 72 16.91 2.14 -5.35
CA SER A 72 17.67 2.93 -6.32
C SER A 72 17.03 2.98 -7.70
N ASN A 73 16.10 2.07 -8.01
CA ASN A 73 15.33 2.08 -9.26
C ASN A 73 14.25 3.17 -9.30
N ILE A 74 13.86 3.73 -8.14
CA ILE A 74 12.89 4.82 -8.07
C ILE A 74 13.64 6.10 -7.70
N SER A 75 14.02 6.85 -8.73
CA SER A 75 14.78 8.11 -8.62
C SER A 75 14.09 9.16 -7.73
N ASN A 76 12.76 9.17 -7.66
CA ASN A 76 12.00 10.19 -6.93
C ASN A 76 11.66 9.74 -5.50
N LYS A 77 12.49 10.13 -4.54
CA LYS A 77 12.29 9.83 -3.11
C LYS A 77 11.03 10.45 -2.51
N ASN A 78 10.62 11.63 -3.00
CA ASN A 78 9.39 12.28 -2.56
C ASN A 78 8.16 11.47 -2.98
N LEU A 79 8.20 10.85 -4.16
CA LEU A 79 7.14 9.98 -4.65
C LEU A 79 6.95 8.75 -3.75
N GLN A 80 8.04 8.05 -3.39
CA GLN A 80 7.97 6.92 -2.47
C GLN A 80 7.41 7.33 -1.11
N THR A 81 7.85 8.48 -0.59
CA THR A 81 7.41 9.03 0.70
C THR A 81 5.91 9.36 0.69
N ILE A 82 5.42 10.03 -0.37
CA ILE A 82 4.00 10.34 -0.51
C ILE A 82 3.16 9.06 -0.66
N THR A 83 3.64 8.09 -1.45
CA THR A 83 2.94 6.82 -1.64
C THR A 83 2.84 6.06 -0.33
N ALA A 84 3.93 5.96 0.44
CA ALA A 84 3.94 5.34 1.75
C ALA A 84 3.00 6.04 2.74
N CYS A 85 2.94 7.37 2.73
CA CYS A 85 2.01 8.14 3.55
C CYS A 85 0.54 7.84 3.22
N ILE A 86 0.19 7.80 1.93
CA ILE A 86 -1.17 7.47 1.47
C ILE A 86 -1.53 6.03 1.88
N VAL A 87 -0.64 5.08 1.64
CA VAL A 87 -0.86 3.67 1.99
C VAL A 87 -1.02 3.50 3.51
N ALA A 88 -0.13 4.10 4.31
CA ALA A 88 -0.23 4.06 5.77
C ALA A 88 -1.55 4.63 6.28
N ALA A 89 -1.99 5.77 5.72
CA ALA A 89 -3.28 6.37 6.08
C ALA A 89 -4.46 5.45 5.74
N ILE A 90 -4.48 4.85 4.55
CA ILE A 90 -5.53 3.90 4.15
C ILE A 90 -5.52 2.68 5.06
N CYS A 91 -4.38 2.03 5.28
CA CYS A 91 -4.30 0.83 6.12
C CYS A 91 -4.70 1.12 7.58
N LEU A 92 -4.36 2.30 8.10
CA LEU A 92 -4.78 2.73 9.44
C LEU A 92 -6.31 2.91 9.51
N LEU A 93 -6.91 3.58 8.53
CA LEU A 93 -8.37 3.75 8.47
C LEU A 93 -9.10 2.40 8.40
N ILE A 94 -8.59 1.46 7.60
CA ILE A 94 -9.14 0.11 7.51
C ILE A 94 -9.06 -0.60 8.87
N THR A 95 -7.91 -0.53 9.53
CA THR A 95 -7.70 -1.17 10.84
C THR A 95 -8.64 -0.59 11.91
N ILE A 96 -8.83 0.74 11.90
CA ILE A 96 -9.79 1.41 12.79
C ILE A 96 -11.21 0.93 12.47
N ALA A 97 -11.62 0.93 11.21
CA ALA A 97 -12.96 0.51 10.81
C ALA A 97 -13.25 -0.95 11.20
N VAL A 98 -12.30 -1.87 10.99
CA VAL A 98 -12.40 -3.27 11.42
C VAL A 98 -12.63 -3.37 12.93
N HIS A 99 -11.89 -2.60 13.74
CA HIS A 99 -12.03 -2.60 15.19
C HIS A 99 -13.42 -2.14 15.64
N TRP A 100 -13.93 -1.04 15.08
CA TRP A 100 -15.23 -0.49 15.47
C TRP A 100 -16.43 -1.29 14.96
N LEU A 101 -16.29 -1.98 13.82
CA LEU A 101 -17.36 -2.82 13.25
C LEU A 101 -17.39 -4.25 13.82
N GLY A 102 -16.41 -4.62 14.67
CA GLY A 102 -16.35 -5.95 15.28
C GLY A 102 -16.09 -7.08 14.27
N LEU A 103 -15.43 -6.77 13.14
CA LEU A 103 -15.07 -7.78 12.13
C LEU A 103 -13.98 -8.73 12.66
N ASP A 104 -13.90 -9.93 12.10
CA ASP A 104 -12.91 -10.94 12.51
C ASP A 104 -11.48 -10.48 12.24
N GLN A 105 -10.77 -10.08 13.30
CA GLN A 105 -9.40 -9.55 13.26
C GLN A 105 -8.32 -10.60 12.94
N ASN A 106 -8.70 -11.88 12.90
CA ASN A 106 -7.79 -12.98 12.60
C ASN A 106 -7.78 -13.36 11.12
N GLY A 107 -8.62 -12.71 10.30
CA GLY A 107 -8.67 -12.88 8.86
C GLY A 107 -7.31 -12.62 8.18
N SER A 108 -6.92 -13.51 7.28
CA SER A 108 -5.66 -13.42 6.52
C SER A 108 -5.50 -12.07 5.80
N SER A 109 -6.59 -11.48 5.32
CA SER A 109 -6.56 -10.19 4.61
C SER A 109 -6.30 -9.02 5.56
N ILE A 110 -6.81 -9.09 6.79
CA ILE A 110 -6.56 -8.09 7.83
C ILE A 110 -5.13 -8.18 8.35
N VAL A 111 -4.59 -9.39 8.49
CA VAL A 111 -3.18 -9.60 8.80
C VAL A 111 -2.29 -8.89 7.78
N GLU A 112 -2.60 -9.02 6.50
CA GLU A 112 -1.82 -8.39 5.43
C GLU A 112 -1.91 -6.86 5.47
N ILE A 113 -3.09 -6.29 5.74
CA ILE A 113 -3.25 -4.84 5.92
C ILE A 113 -2.42 -4.32 7.10
N ARG A 114 -2.35 -5.06 8.22
CA ARG A 114 -1.49 -4.69 9.36
C ARG A 114 -0.01 -4.74 8.99
N ASN A 115 0.42 -5.79 8.28
CA ASN A 115 1.80 -5.91 7.82
C ASN A 115 2.17 -4.75 6.88
N LEU A 116 1.28 -4.38 5.97
CA LEU A 116 1.47 -3.25 5.06
C LEU A 116 1.50 -1.90 5.80
N LEU A 117 0.68 -1.74 6.85
CA LEU A 117 0.74 -0.58 7.74
C LEU A 117 2.11 -0.49 8.42
N PHE A 118 2.60 -1.59 9.00
CA PHE A 118 3.91 -1.61 9.65
C PHE A 118 5.05 -1.34 8.67
N ALA A 119 5.01 -1.91 7.46
CA ALA A 119 6.01 -1.67 6.44
C ALA A 119 6.02 -0.20 5.98
N SER A 120 4.85 0.38 5.71
CA SER A 120 4.73 1.78 5.28
C SER A 120 5.14 2.77 6.37
N VAL A 121 4.75 2.55 7.63
CA VAL A 121 5.19 3.36 8.77
C VAL A 121 6.68 3.20 9.03
N GLY A 122 7.20 1.97 8.99
CA GLY A 122 8.63 1.69 9.15
C GLY A 122 9.48 2.41 8.10
N PHE A 123 9.03 2.40 6.84
CA PHE A 123 9.65 3.19 5.77
C PHE A 123 9.63 4.70 6.06
N LEU A 124 8.48 5.26 6.48
CA LEU A 124 8.36 6.68 6.82
C LEU A 124 9.27 7.08 7.99
N LEU A 125 9.37 6.24 9.02
CA LEU A 125 10.29 6.45 10.14
C LEU A 125 11.75 6.44 9.68
N GLY A 126 12.11 5.51 8.80
CA GLY A 126 13.44 5.47 8.17
C GLY A 126 13.76 6.76 7.40
N ARG A 127 12.76 7.32 6.70
CA ARG A 127 12.89 8.59 5.96
C ARG A 127 12.93 9.82 6.88
N ALA A 128 12.28 9.78 8.05
CA ALA A 128 12.29 10.89 9.01
C ALA A 128 13.61 10.99 9.80
N LYS A 129 14.35 9.89 9.92
CA LYS A 129 15.66 9.84 10.59
C LYS A 129 16.80 10.33 9.69
N SER A 130 16.60 10.33 8.37
CA SER A 130 17.61 10.70 7.36
C SER A 130 17.48 12.13 6.89
#